data_AF-A0A957IJP6-F1
#
_entry.id   AF-A0A957IJP6-F1
#
_cell.length_a   1.000
_cell.length_b   1.000
_cell.length_c   1.000
_cell.angle_alpha   90.00
_cell.angle_beta   90.00
_cell.angle_gamma   90.00
#
_symmetry.space_group_name_H-M   'P 1'
#
loop_
_entity.id
_entity.type
_entity.pdbx_description
1 polymer ?
#
loop_
_entity_poly.entity_id
_entity_poly.type
_entity_poly.pdbx_seq_one_letter_code
_entity_poly.pdbx_strand_id
1 'polypeptide(L)'
;MTAPDEFLNIDTPENVVFGYEVVGIGSRFLAALVDTTIIGLLLLAVNAILIFVFLGGFDGIGDGNAFLVALLSLISFAFFWGYYIFFEMSW
;
A
#
# COMPACT_ATOMS: atom_id res chain seq x y z
N MET A 1 24.91 19.85 17.11
CA MET A 1 23.90 20.20 16.09
C MET A 1 22.69 19.33 16.38
N THR A 2 21.69 19.86 17.08
CA THR A 2 20.42 19.17 17.31
C THR A 2 19.68 19.11 15.98
N ALA A 3 19.28 17.91 15.54
CA ALA A 3 18.53 17.77 14.31
C ALA A 3 17.21 18.54 14.45
N PRO A 4 16.92 19.53 13.60
CA PRO A 4 15.72 20.37 13.73
C PRO A 4 14.39 19.63 13.49
N ASP A 5 14.43 18.37 13.05
CA ASP A 5 13.25 17.61 12.58
C ASP A 5 12.63 16.66 13.62
N GLU A 6 13.11 16.67 14.86
CA GLU A 6 12.62 15.75 15.90
C GLU A 6 11.33 16.26 16.57
N PHE A 7 11.08 17.58 16.55
CA PHE A 7 9.90 18.20 17.15
C PHE A 7 9.17 19.11 16.17
N LEU A 8 7.88 18.84 15.95
CA LEU A 8 6.94 19.72 15.26
C LEU A 8 6.37 20.71 16.28
N ASN A 9 6.82 21.97 16.20
CA ASN A 9 6.30 23.03 17.05
C ASN A 9 4.98 23.58 16.47
N ILE A 10 3.94 23.58 17.30
CA ILE A 10 2.62 24.10 16.99
C ILE A 10 2.36 25.30 17.89
N ASP A 11 2.17 26.47 17.27
CA ASP A 11 1.77 27.69 17.97
C ASP A 11 0.27 27.64 18.24
N THR A 12 -0.11 27.73 19.51
CA THR A 12 -1.50 27.72 19.92
C THR A 12 -1.98 29.14 20.24
N PRO A 13 -3.30 29.43 20.14
CA PRO A 13 -3.82 30.78 20.38
C PRO A 13 -3.64 31.26 21.82
N GLU A 14 -3.31 30.36 22.75
CA GLU A 14 -2.97 30.70 24.15
C GLU A 14 -1.52 31.21 24.30
N ASN A 15 -0.77 31.37 23.21
CA ASN A 15 0.63 31.80 23.16
C ASN A 15 1.58 30.84 23.89
N VAL A 16 1.28 29.55 23.83
CA VAL A 16 2.11 28.45 24.34
C VAL A 16 2.53 27.59 23.15
N VAL A 17 3.82 27.26 23.05
CA VAL A 17 4.34 26.41 21.97
C VAL A 17 4.27 24.95 22.41
N PHE A 18 3.58 24.13 21.63
CA PHE A 18 3.53 22.68 21.84
C PHE A 18 4.48 21.98 20.86
N GLY A 19 5.51 21.30 21.38
CA GLY A 19 6.43 20.50 20.58
C GLY A 19 5.98 19.04 20.51
N TYR A 20 5.48 18.60 19.36
CA TYR A 20 5.13 17.21 19.12
C TYR A 20 6.36 16.43 18.62
N GLU A 21 6.75 15.37 19.33
CA GLU A 21 7.84 14.51 18.88
C GLU A 21 7.43 13.76 17.62
N VAL A 22 8.15 13.99 16.53
CA VAL A 22 7.87 13.36 15.23
C VAL A 22 8.82 12.19 15.06
N VAL A 23 8.25 11.07 14.62
CA VAL A 23 9.04 9.91 14.20
C VAL A 23 10.03 10.32 13.11
N GLY A 24 11.31 10.09 13.38
CA GLY A 24 12.41 10.45 12.48
C GLY A 24 12.26 9.84 11.09
N ILE A 25 12.91 10.50 10.12
CA ILE A 25 12.80 10.14 8.69
C ILE A 25 13.17 8.68 8.39
N GLY A 26 14.10 8.09 9.13
CA GLY A 26 14.50 6.69 8.95
C GLY A 26 13.37 5.70 9.27
N SER A 27 12.61 5.93 10.33
CA SER A 27 11.48 5.06 10.69
C SER A 27 10.31 5.24 9.71
N ARG A 28 10.04 6.47 9.27
CA ARG A 28 9.06 6.73 8.18
C ARG A 28 9.44 6.02 6.88
N PHE A 29 10.72 6.06 6.52
CA PHE A 29 11.22 5.35 5.35
C PHE A 29 11.05 3.83 5.48
N LEU A 30 11.40 3.25 6.63
CA LEU A 30 11.22 1.82 6.85
C LEU A 30 9.75 1.40 6.80
N ALA A 31 8.84 2.19 7.36
CA ALA A 31 7.40 1.94 7.25
C ALA A 31 6.97 1.94 5.77
N ALA A 32 7.31 2.98 5.01
CA ALA A 32 7.00 3.07 3.59
C ALA A 32 7.62 1.93 2.76
N LEU A 33 8.84 1.51 3.09
CA LEU A 33 9.52 0.39 2.43
C LEU A 33 8.77 -0.93 2.67
N VAL A 34 8.36 -1.20 3.91
CA VAL A 34 7.59 -2.40 4.25
C VAL A 34 6.25 -2.40 3.51
N ASP A 35 5.50 -1.31 3.55
CA ASP A 35 4.21 -1.20 2.87
C ASP A 35 4.35 -1.39 1.36
N THR A 36 5.32 -0.72 0.75
CA THR A 36 5.59 -0.83 -0.69
C THR A 36 6.01 -2.25 -1.08
N THR A 37 6.78 -2.93 -0.22
CA THR A 37 7.19 -4.31 -0.44
C THR A 37 5.99 -5.25 -0.39
N ILE A 38 5.11 -5.11 0.60
CA ILE A 38 3.95 -5.98 0.77
C ILE A 38 2.97 -5.79 -0.40
N ILE A 39 2.57 -4.55 -0.70
CA ILE A 39 1.65 -4.27 -1.81
C ILE A 39 2.27 -4.68 -3.16
N GLY A 40 3.58 -4.48 -3.33
CA GLY A 40 4.33 -4.90 -4.51
C GLY A 40 4.31 -6.41 -4.71
N LEU A 41 4.52 -7.19 -3.64
CA LEU A 41 4.45 -8.66 -3.71
C LEU A 41 3.04 -9.17 -4.00
N LEU A 42 2.02 -8.56 -3.39
CA LEU A 42 0.62 -8.91 -3.66
C LEU A 42 0.23 -8.64 -5.11
N LEU A 43 0.58 -7.47 -5.64
CA LEU A 43 0.32 -7.12 -7.02
C LEU A 43 1.13 -7.99 -7.98
N LEU A 44 2.40 -8.26 -7.69
CA LEU A 44 3.22 -9.15 -8.49
C LEU A 44 2.59 -10.54 -8.59
N ALA A 45 2.14 -11.11 -7.47
CA ALA A 45 1.50 -12.42 -7.44
C ALA A 45 0.22 -12.47 -8.29
N VAL A 46 -0.68 -11.50 -8.10
CA VAL A 46 -1.95 -11.44 -8.85
C VAL A 46 -1.72 -11.21 -10.34
N ASN A 47 -0.82 -10.29 -10.71
CA ASN A 47 -0.54 -9.99 -12.11
C ASN A 47 0.23 -11.12 -12.80
N ALA A 48 1.10 -11.84 -12.08
CA ALA A 48 1.75 -13.04 -12.63
C ALA A 48 0.72 -14.11 -13.00
N ILE A 49 -0.28 -14.35 -12.14
CA ILE A 49 -1.39 -15.27 -12.44
C ILE A 49 -2.22 -14.76 -13.61
N LEU A 50 -2.53 -13.45 -13.66
CA LEU A 50 -3.29 -12.85 -14.75
C LEU A 50 -2.56 -13.04 -16.09
N ILE A 51 -1.26 -12.77 -16.15
CA ILE A 51 -0.44 -12.98 -17.35
C ILE A 51 -0.44 -14.46 -17.75
N PHE A 52 -0.28 -15.38 -16.80
CA PHE A 52 -0.31 -16.81 -17.07
C PHE A 52 -1.64 -17.25 -17.70
N VAL A 53 -2.77 -16.77 -17.17
CA VAL A 53 -4.11 -17.03 -17.71
C VAL A 53 -4.23 -16.45 -19.13
N PHE A 54 -3.77 -15.21 -19.33
CA PHE A 54 -3.85 -14.53 -20.61
C PHE A 54 -3.05 -15.23 -21.72
N LEU A 55 -1.93 -15.86 -21.38
CA LEU A 55 -1.09 -16.64 -22.29
C LEU A 55 -1.62 -18.06 -22.59
N GLY A 56 -2.86 -18.37 -22.19
CA GLY A 56 -3.48 -19.68 -22.46
C GLY A 56 -3.10 -20.77 -21.47
N GLY A 57 -2.55 -20.42 -20.30
CA GLY A 57 -2.20 -21.37 -19.24
C GLY A 57 -3.36 -22.27 -18.77
N PHE A 58 -4.60 -21.91 -19.11
CA PHE A 58 -5.82 -22.65 -18.82
C PHE A 58 -6.68 -22.95 -20.06
N ASP A 59 -6.08 -23.14 -21.25
CA ASP A 59 -6.82 -23.38 -22.51
C ASP A 59 -7.81 -24.57 -22.50
N GLY A 60 -7.76 -25.45 -21.48
CA GLY A 60 -8.77 -26.50 -21.25
C GLY A 60 -10.04 -26.04 -20.51
N ILE A 61 -10.05 -24.80 -20.01
CA ILE A 61 -11.16 -24.15 -19.32
C ILE A 61 -11.74 -23.16 -20.33
N GLY A 62 -12.93 -23.43 -20.91
CA GLY A 62 -13.53 -22.65 -22.01
C GLY A 62 -13.85 -21.18 -21.67
N ASP A 63 -15.12 -20.75 -21.78
CA ASP A 63 -15.53 -19.35 -21.55
C ASP A 63 -15.22 -18.80 -20.12
N GLY A 64 -14.76 -19.65 -19.20
CA GLY A 64 -14.38 -19.28 -17.83
C GLY A 64 -13.16 -18.35 -17.75
N ASN A 65 -12.31 -18.29 -18.78
CA ASN A 65 -11.11 -17.46 -18.76
C ASN A 65 -11.43 -15.96 -18.69
N ALA A 66 -12.50 -15.50 -19.36
CA ALA A 66 -12.89 -14.09 -19.34
C ALA A 66 -13.36 -13.64 -17.94
N PHE A 67 -14.15 -14.47 -17.26
CA PHE A 67 -14.58 -14.20 -15.89
C PHE A 67 -13.40 -14.17 -14.92
N LEU A 68 -12.48 -15.13 -15.06
CA LEU A 68 -11.31 -15.24 -14.20
C LEU A 68 -10.37 -14.04 -14.37
N VAL A 69 -10.16 -13.57 -15.60
CA VAL A 69 -9.40 -12.34 -15.88
C VAL A 69 -10.09 -11.13 -15.23
N ALA A 70 -11.41 -10.97 -15.40
CA ALA A 70 -12.14 -9.85 -14.79
C ALA A 70 -12.04 -9.86 -13.25
N LEU A 71 -12.16 -11.03 -12.62
CA LEU A 71 -12.02 -11.19 -11.18
C LEU A 71 -10.60 -10.83 -10.71
N LEU A 72 -9.56 -11.33 -11.38
CA LEU A 72 -8.17 -11.02 -11.04
C LEU A 72 -7.85 -9.53 -11.22
N SER A 73 -8.40 -8.89 -12.26
CA SER A 73 -8.27 -7.43 -12.44
C SER A 73 -8.93 -6.66 -11.30
N LEU A 74 -10.11 -7.09 -10.83
CA LEU A 74 -10.78 -6.48 -9.68
C LEU A 74 -9.98 -6.67 -8.39
N ILE A 75 -9.40 -7.85 -8.17
CA ILE A 75 -8.53 -8.11 -7.01
C ILE A 75 -7.28 -7.22 -7.07
N SER A 76 -6.64 -7.09 -8.23
CA SER A 76 -5.48 -6.21 -8.42
C SER A 76 -5.83 -4.75 -8.07
N PHE A 77 -6.98 -4.28 -8.54
CA PHE A 77 -7.53 -2.96 -8.18
C PHE A 77 -7.78 -2.83 -6.67
N ALA A 78 -8.40 -3.84 -6.06
CA ALA A 78 -8.71 -3.85 -4.64
C ALA A 78 -7.44 -3.86 -3.78
N PHE A 79 -6.37 -4.54 -4.18
CA PHE A 79 -5.09 -4.45 -3.47
C PHE A 79 -4.43 -3.08 -3.64
N PHE A 80 -4.43 -2.50 -4.84
CA PHE A 80 -3.80 -1.20 -5.06
C PHE A 80 -4.44 -0.08 -4.22
N TRP A 81 -5.77 -0.04 -4.13
CA TRP A 81 -6.50 1.00 -3.40
C TRP A 81 -6.86 0.58 -1.97
N GLY A 82 -7.35 -0.65 -1.81
CA GLY A 82 -7.92 -1.14 -0.55
C GLY A 82 -6.87 -1.47 0.51
N TYR A 83 -5.61 -1.74 0.13
CA TYR A 83 -4.54 -2.00 1.11
C TYR A 83 -4.43 -0.86 2.13
N TYR A 84 -4.27 0.38 1.65
CA TYR A 84 -4.13 1.55 2.53
C TYR A 84 -5.43 1.82 3.31
N ILE A 85 -6.59 1.77 2.64
CA ILE A 85 -7.90 2.00 3.27
C ILE A 85 -8.14 1.02 4.41
N PHE A 86 -7.78 -0.25 4.24
CA PHE A 86 -7.95 -1.28 5.27
C PHE A 86 -7.19 -0.94 6.56
N PHE A 87 -5.92 -0.54 6.44
CA PHE A 87 -5.11 -0.20 7.61
C PHE A 87 -5.59 1.06 8.31
N GLU A 88 -5.98 2.10 7.55
CA GLU A 88 -6.53 3.35 8.08
C GLU A 88 -7.85 3.12 8.85
N MET A 89 -8.72 2.20 8.38
CA MET A 89 -9.96 1.88 9.09
C MET A 89 -9.73 1.02 10.35
N SER A 90 -8.60 0.32 10.43
CA SER A 90 -8.30 -0.60 11.52
C SER A 90 -7.52 0.04 12.68
N TRP A 91 -7.03 1.27 12.50
CA TRP A 91 -6.31 1.99 13.56
C TRP A 91 -7.28 2.63 14.56
#